data_AF-A0A852PA72-F1
#
_entry.id   AF-A0A852PA72-F1
#
_cell.length_a   1.000
_cell.length_b   1.000
_cell.length_c   1.000
_cell.angle_alpha   90.00
_cell.angle_beta   90.00
_cell.angle_gamma   90.00
#
_symmetry.space_group_name_H-M   'P 1'
#
loop_
_entity.id
_entity.type
_entity.pdbx_description
1 polymer ?
#
loop_
_entity_poly.entity_id
_entity_poly.type
_entity_poly.pdbx_seq_one_letter_code
_entity_poly.pdbx_strand_id
1 'polypeptide(L)'
;QMGLGHEEGFGAPCLKCKDKCEGFELHYWRKICRNCKCGQEEHDILSSNEEDRKVGKLFEDTKYTTLIAKLKNDGNPVYKRNVMILTNPVPAKNITINTVTYEWAPPVQNQTLARQYMQMLPKEKQPVAGSEGAQYRKKQLAKQLPAHDQDPSKCHELSPSEVKQMEQFVKKYKNEALGVGDVKLPGEVEVRAAYENNLKYGDRGTSSAVGTMEKKSQDQKASQY
;
A
#
# COMPACT_ATOMS: atom_id res chain seq x y z
N GLN A 1 5.71 -35.45 -3.21
CA GLN A 1 4.25 -35.28 -3.08
C GLN A 1 3.99 -33.78 -3.06
N MET A 2 3.60 -33.18 -4.19
CA MET A 2 3.31 -31.74 -4.24
C MET A 2 1.97 -31.50 -3.57
N GLY A 3 2.00 -31.11 -2.29
CA GLY A 3 0.83 -30.57 -1.61
C GLY A 3 0.48 -29.22 -2.23
N LEU A 4 -0.24 -29.25 -3.36
CA LEU A 4 -1.04 -28.11 -3.81
C LEU A 4 -1.87 -27.68 -2.59
N GLY A 5 -1.88 -26.38 -2.25
CA GLY A 5 -2.45 -25.80 -1.03
C GLY A 5 -3.97 -25.97 -0.84
N HIS A 6 -4.54 -27.12 -1.19
CA HIS A 6 -5.93 -27.51 -1.03
C HIS A 6 -6.38 -27.60 0.42
N GLU A 7 -5.43 -27.73 1.36
CA GLU A 7 -5.71 -27.68 2.79
C GLU A 7 -5.85 -26.24 3.30
N GLU A 8 -5.31 -25.25 2.57
CA GLU A 8 -5.34 -23.86 3.01
C GLU A 8 -6.77 -23.32 2.94
N GLY A 9 -7.30 -22.98 4.11
CA GLY A 9 -8.66 -22.47 4.25
C GLY A 9 -9.75 -23.52 4.12
N PHE A 10 -9.43 -24.83 4.08
CA PHE A 10 -10.44 -25.88 4.00
C PHE A 10 -11.48 -25.74 5.11
N GLY A 11 -12.76 -25.86 4.76
CA GLY A 11 -13.89 -25.68 5.67
C GLY A 11 -14.27 -24.22 5.96
N ALA A 12 -13.53 -23.23 5.47
CA ALA A 12 -13.84 -21.82 5.74
C ALA A 12 -15.23 -21.43 5.21
N PRO A 13 -16.05 -20.71 5.99
CA PRO A 13 -17.41 -20.38 5.61
C PRO A 13 -17.43 -19.43 4.40
N CYS A 14 -18.38 -19.62 3.50
CA CYS A 14 -18.55 -18.74 2.35
C CYS A 14 -19.27 -17.45 2.76
N LEU A 15 -18.62 -16.31 2.62
CA LEU A 15 -19.16 -14.99 2.95
C LEU A 15 -20.29 -14.58 1.99
N LYS A 16 -20.30 -15.11 0.77
CA LYS A 16 -21.33 -14.88 -0.24
C LYS A 16 -22.50 -15.86 -0.16
N CYS A 17 -22.23 -17.16 -0.06
CA CYS A 17 -23.27 -18.19 -0.07
C CYS A 17 -23.85 -18.50 1.32
N LYS A 18 -23.17 -18.08 2.40
CA LYS A 18 -23.53 -18.38 3.78
C LYS A 18 -23.75 -19.89 3.95
N ASP A 19 -24.87 -20.28 4.54
CA ASP A 19 -25.23 -21.68 4.83
C ASP A 19 -25.46 -22.55 3.58
N LYS A 20 -25.51 -21.96 2.38
CA LYS A 20 -25.61 -22.72 1.12
C LYS A 20 -24.29 -23.35 0.69
N CYS A 21 -23.20 -23.11 1.41
CA CYS A 21 -21.90 -23.69 1.15
C CYS A 21 -21.42 -24.45 2.39
N GLU A 22 -21.10 -25.73 2.21
CA GLU A 22 -20.64 -26.62 3.29
C GLU A 22 -19.23 -26.28 3.83
N GLY A 23 -18.60 -25.23 3.30
CA GLY A 23 -17.24 -24.82 3.60
C GLY A 23 -16.38 -24.76 2.34
N PHE A 24 -15.25 -24.05 2.43
CA PHE A 24 -14.31 -23.96 1.33
C PHE A 24 -13.66 -25.32 1.07
N GLU A 25 -13.64 -25.71 -0.20
CA GLU A 25 -12.80 -26.80 -0.69
C GLU A 25 -12.24 -26.38 -2.04
N LEU A 26 -10.92 -26.21 -2.13
CA LEU A 26 -10.30 -25.72 -3.36
C LEU A 26 -10.45 -26.75 -4.50
N HIS A 27 -10.94 -26.29 -5.66
CA HIS A 27 -11.00 -27.11 -6.86
C HIS A 27 -9.59 -27.44 -7.36
N TYR A 28 -9.34 -28.69 -7.77
CA TYR A 28 -7.99 -29.14 -8.13
C TYR A 28 -7.30 -28.25 -9.16
N TRP A 29 -8.07 -27.73 -10.13
CA TRP A 29 -7.53 -27.01 -11.29
C TRP A 29 -7.98 -25.55 -11.38
N ARG A 30 -8.88 -25.10 -10.50
CA ARG A 30 -9.48 -23.75 -10.56
C ARG A 30 -9.38 -23.11 -9.18
N LYS A 31 -9.15 -21.79 -9.14
CA LYS A 31 -9.09 -21.01 -7.89
C LYS A 31 -10.49 -20.70 -7.33
N ILE A 32 -11.33 -21.72 -7.24
CA ILE A 32 -12.72 -21.63 -6.77
C ILE A 32 -13.03 -22.77 -5.81
N CYS A 33 -14.03 -22.56 -4.97
CA CYS A 33 -14.61 -23.56 -4.12
C CYS A 33 -15.37 -24.62 -4.95
N ARG A 34 -15.20 -25.90 -4.63
CA ARG A 34 -15.97 -26.99 -5.26
C ARG A 34 -17.44 -26.95 -4.89
N ASN A 35 -17.74 -26.56 -3.66
CA ASN A 35 -19.09 -26.62 -3.10
C ASN A 35 -19.97 -25.51 -3.65
N CYS A 36 -19.46 -24.28 -3.76
CA CYS A 36 -20.28 -23.11 -4.17
C CYS A 36 -19.78 -22.36 -5.41
N LYS A 37 -18.65 -22.77 -6.01
CA LYS A 37 -18.00 -22.13 -7.17
C LYS A 37 -17.55 -20.68 -6.94
N CYS A 38 -17.64 -20.16 -5.72
CA CYS A 38 -17.10 -18.85 -5.37
C CYS A 38 -15.57 -18.90 -5.31
N GLY A 39 -14.91 -17.76 -5.55
CA GLY A 39 -13.45 -17.64 -5.40
C GLY A 39 -13.01 -17.83 -3.94
N GLN A 40 -11.73 -18.09 -3.74
CA GLN A 40 -11.15 -18.25 -2.39
C GLN A 40 -11.36 -17.01 -1.51
N GLU A 41 -11.33 -15.82 -2.13
CA GLU A 41 -11.58 -14.52 -1.50
C GLU A 41 -13.03 -14.29 -1.04
N GLU A 42 -13.95 -15.18 -1.42
CA GLU A 42 -15.34 -15.20 -0.96
C GLU A 42 -15.52 -16.09 0.29
N HIS A 43 -14.44 -16.68 0.79
CA HIS A 43 -14.44 -17.50 1.99
C HIS A 43 -13.65 -16.82 3.10
N ASP A 44 -14.09 -17.00 4.34
CA ASP A 44 -13.45 -16.43 5.52
C ASP A 44 -12.19 -17.21 5.92
N ILE A 45 -11.23 -17.23 5.01
CA ILE A 45 -9.95 -17.89 5.23
C ILE A 45 -9.11 -16.91 6.05
N LEU A 46 -8.67 -17.37 7.22
CA LEU A 46 -7.76 -16.65 8.11
C LEU A 46 -6.38 -16.54 7.48
N SER A 47 -6.28 -15.75 6.42
CA SER A 47 -5.08 -15.50 5.61
C SER A 47 -4.30 -14.30 6.17
N SER A 48 -4.12 -14.27 7.50
CA SER A 48 -3.73 -13.04 8.23
C SER A 48 -2.43 -12.40 7.71
N ASN A 49 -1.56 -13.16 7.04
CA ASN A 49 -0.29 -12.69 6.51
C ASN A 49 -0.07 -12.88 5.00
N GLU A 50 -0.94 -13.60 4.25
CA GLU A 50 -0.66 -13.89 2.84
C GLU A 50 -0.74 -12.62 1.97
N GLU A 51 -1.73 -11.78 2.23
CA GLU A 51 -1.87 -10.48 1.55
C GLU A 51 -0.65 -9.60 1.78
N ASP A 52 -0.17 -9.55 3.03
CA ASP A 52 1.00 -8.76 3.37
C ASP A 52 2.28 -9.35 2.82
N ARG A 53 2.38 -10.68 2.67
CA ARG A 53 3.49 -11.33 1.96
C ARG A 53 3.46 -11.02 0.46
N LYS A 54 2.29 -10.99 -0.18
CA LYS A 54 2.15 -10.61 -1.60
C LYS A 54 2.63 -9.18 -1.84
N VAL A 55 2.18 -8.25 -1.00
CA VAL A 55 2.63 -6.84 -1.07
C VAL A 55 4.09 -6.70 -0.65
N GLY A 56 4.55 -7.48 0.33
CA GLY A 56 5.94 -7.50 0.76
C GLY A 56 6.89 -7.97 -0.34
N LYS A 57 6.52 -9.03 -1.07
CA LYS A 57 7.26 -9.52 -2.24
C LYS A 57 7.32 -8.48 -3.36
N LEU A 58 6.26 -7.69 -3.55
CA LEU A 58 6.24 -6.59 -4.52
C LEU A 58 7.28 -5.51 -4.18
N PHE A 59 7.45 -5.19 -2.89
CA PHE A 59 8.41 -4.17 -2.42
C PHE A 59 9.83 -4.69 -2.15
N GLU A 60 10.03 -5.99 -2.13
CA GLU A 60 11.35 -6.63 -2.03
C GLU A 60 12.30 -6.11 -3.13
N ASP A 61 13.53 -5.79 -2.74
CA ASP A 61 14.59 -5.26 -3.61
C ASP A 61 14.26 -3.94 -4.31
N THR A 62 13.35 -3.15 -3.74
CA THR A 62 12.98 -1.83 -4.28
C THR A 62 13.35 -0.71 -3.34
N LYS A 63 13.21 0.55 -3.79
CA LYS A 63 13.35 1.74 -2.93
C LYS A 63 12.30 1.83 -1.82
N TYR A 64 11.28 0.98 -1.82
CA TYR A 64 10.18 0.97 -0.86
C TYR A 64 10.40 0.00 0.32
N THR A 65 11.64 -0.39 0.60
CA THR A 65 11.98 -1.31 1.70
C THR A 65 11.56 -0.82 3.10
N THR A 66 11.26 0.46 3.27
CA THR A 66 10.71 1.02 4.53
C THR A 66 9.25 0.59 4.78
N LEU A 67 8.54 0.16 3.74
CA LEU A 67 7.16 -0.33 3.81
C LEU A 67 7.07 -1.81 4.17
N ILE A 68 8.18 -2.53 4.27
CA ILE A 68 8.23 -3.93 4.68
C ILE A 68 8.85 -4.07 6.07
N ALA A 69 8.41 -5.07 6.83
CA ALA A 69 9.05 -5.44 8.08
C ALA A 69 10.42 -6.08 7.78
N LYS A 70 11.48 -5.57 8.42
CA LYS A 70 12.82 -6.17 8.35
C LYS A 70 12.79 -7.50 9.11
N LEU A 71 12.91 -8.62 8.40
CA LEU A 71 13.01 -9.93 9.01
C LEU A 71 14.46 -10.21 9.38
N LYS A 72 14.67 -10.78 10.57
CA LYS A 72 16.01 -11.10 11.12
C LYS A 72 16.59 -12.42 10.60
N ASN A 73 15.87 -13.12 9.72
CA ASN A 73 16.26 -14.37 9.05
C ASN A 73 15.52 -14.46 7.70
N ASP A 74 15.90 -15.43 6.85
CA ASP A 74 15.46 -15.77 5.47
C ASP A 74 13.94 -15.88 5.19
N GLY A 75 13.08 -15.29 6.04
CA GLY A 75 11.64 -15.24 5.84
C GLY A 75 11.25 -14.26 4.74
N ASN A 76 10.15 -14.57 4.05
CA ASN A 76 9.58 -13.73 3.01
C ASN A 76 9.19 -12.35 3.56
N PRO A 77 9.56 -11.25 2.89
CA PRO A 77 9.23 -9.89 3.35
C PRO A 77 7.72 -9.72 3.51
N VAL A 78 7.32 -9.06 4.60
CA VAL A 78 5.92 -8.82 4.97
C VAL A 78 5.66 -7.32 4.93
N TYR A 79 4.59 -6.91 4.25
CA TYR A 79 4.15 -5.52 4.22
C TYR A 79 3.79 -5.05 5.63
N LYS A 80 4.38 -3.92 6.03
CA LYS A 80 4.06 -3.23 7.27
C LYS A 80 2.76 -2.44 7.07
N ARG A 81 1.63 -3.15 7.12
CA ARG A 81 0.31 -2.56 6.96
C ARG A 81 0.00 -1.58 8.09
N ASN A 82 -0.57 -0.41 7.75
CA ASN A 82 -1.11 0.52 8.72
C ASN A 82 -2.57 0.18 9.04
N VAL A 83 -2.89 0.06 10.33
CA VAL A 83 -4.26 -0.09 10.84
C VAL A 83 -4.68 1.24 11.48
N MET A 84 -5.87 1.73 11.16
CA MET A 84 -6.40 2.98 11.73
C MET A 84 -7.58 2.68 12.64
N ILE A 85 -7.50 3.08 13.89
CA ILE A 85 -8.54 2.89 14.90
C ILE A 85 -9.16 4.26 15.20
N LEU A 86 -10.46 4.41 14.95
CA LEU A 86 -11.21 5.62 15.23
C LEU A 86 -12.15 5.39 16.41
N THR A 87 -11.99 6.21 17.45
CA THR A 87 -12.86 6.23 18.61
C THR A 87 -13.84 7.38 18.49
N ASN A 88 -15.14 7.10 18.37
CA ASN A 88 -16.16 8.14 18.39
C ASN A 88 -16.69 8.31 19.83
N PRO A 89 -16.57 9.51 20.43
CA PRO A 89 -17.18 9.77 21.73
C PRO A 89 -18.71 9.77 21.59
N VAL A 90 -19.39 9.03 22.46
CA VAL A 90 -20.86 8.96 22.49
C VAL A 90 -21.38 9.94 23.55
N PRO A 91 -22.44 10.74 23.28
CA PRO A 91 -23.01 11.64 24.27
C PRO A 91 -23.41 10.91 25.56
N ALA A 92 -23.06 11.52 26.69
CA ALA A 92 -23.03 10.96 28.04
C ALA A 92 -24.38 10.44 28.58
N LYS A 93 -24.84 9.29 28.07
CA LYS A 93 -25.86 8.45 28.72
C LYS A 93 -25.53 6.95 28.71
N ASN A 94 -24.51 6.52 27.99
CA ASN A 94 -23.99 5.14 28.04
C ASN A 94 -22.45 5.16 27.89
N ILE A 95 -21.72 4.43 28.74
CA ILE A 95 -20.25 4.31 28.75
C ILE A 95 -19.78 3.35 27.63
N THR A 96 -20.43 3.37 26.47
CA THR A 96 -20.05 2.54 25.32
C THR A 96 -19.21 3.38 24.38
N ILE A 97 -17.90 3.10 24.35
CA ILE A 97 -16.97 3.69 23.40
C ILE A 97 -17.14 2.94 22.08
N ASN A 98 -17.65 3.61 21.05
CA ASN A 98 -17.73 3.02 19.71
C ASN A 98 -16.38 3.16 19.01
N THR A 99 -15.70 2.03 18.86
CA THR A 99 -14.40 1.92 18.17
C THR A 99 -14.61 1.32 16.78
N VAL A 100 -14.11 2.00 15.75
CA VAL A 100 -14.11 1.54 14.36
C VAL A 100 -12.69 1.26 13.93
N THR A 101 -12.40 0.02 13.54
CA THR A 101 -11.07 -0.40 13.06
C THR A 101 -11.07 -0.50 11.53
N TYR A 102 -10.18 0.22 10.88
CA TYR A 102 -9.86 0.05 9.47
C TYR A 102 -8.66 -0.89 9.34
N GLU A 103 -8.82 -2.00 8.63
CA GLU A 103 -7.78 -3.02 8.45
C GLU A 103 -6.61 -2.50 7.60
N TRP A 104 -6.83 -1.46 6.79
CA TRP A 104 -5.79 -0.80 6.01
C TRP A 104 -6.00 0.72 5.99
N ALA A 105 -4.90 1.47 6.10
CA ALA A 105 -4.83 2.90 5.84
C ALA A 105 -3.60 3.24 4.97
N PRO A 106 -3.67 4.27 4.11
CA PRO A 106 -2.52 4.70 3.33
C PRO A 106 -1.39 5.18 4.26
N PRO A 107 -0.12 5.04 3.84
CA PRO A 107 1.00 5.64 4.55
C PRO A 107 0.92 7.16 4.44
N VAL A 108 0.60 7.84 5.55
CA VAL A 108 0.43 9.29 5.62
C VAL A 108 1.07 9.87 6.87
N GLN A 109 1.28 11.19 6.90
CA GLN A 109 1.97 11.86 7.99
C GLN A 109 1.12 11.95 9.27
N ASN A 110 -0.22 11.94 9.17
CA ASN A 110 -1.11 12.02 10.31
C ASN A 110 -2.44 11.28 10.08
N GLN A 111 -3.11 10.88 11.17
CA GLN A 111 -4.37 10.15 11.10
C GLN A 111 -5.54 10.96 10.53
N THR A 112 -5.52 12.29 10.67
CA THR A 112 -6.58 13.16 10.10
C THR A 112 -6.64 13.03 8.58
N LEU A 113 -5.48 13.02 7.91
CA LEU A 113 -5.38 12.84 6.48
C LEU A 113 -5.81 11.42 6.05
N ALA A 114 -5.44 10.39 6.80
CA ALA A 114 -5.93 9.02 6.57
C ALA A 114 -7.46 8.96 6.69
N ARG A 115 -8.03 9.61 7.71
CA ARG A 115 -9.49 9.65 7.93
C ARG A 115 -10.21 10.36 6.79
N GLN A 116 -9.70 11.51 6.34
CA GLN A 116 -10.25 12.23 5.19
C GLN A 116 -10.18 11.39 3.92
N TYR A 117 -9.05 10.73 3.67
CA TYR A 117 -8.91 9.79 2.56
C TYR A 117 -9.97 8.69 2.60
N MET A 118 -10.15 8.05 3.77
CA MET A 118 -11.17 7.01 3.94
C MET A 118 -12.59 7.55 3.72
N GLN A 119 -12.88 8.78 4.14
CA GLN A 119 -14.19 9.41 3.94
C GLN A 119 -14.51 9.69 2.48
N MET A 120 -13.49 9.86 1.61
CA MET A 120 -13.67 10.02 0.17
C MET A 120 -13.94 8.70 -0.57
N LEU A 121 -13.67 7.54 0.05
CA LEU A 121 -14.01 6.25 -0.53
C LEU A 121 -15.51 5.96 -0.37
N PRO A 122 -16.16 5.33 -1.38
CA PRO A 122 -17.50 4.79 -1.23
C PRO A 122 -17.60 3.91 0.03
N LYS A 123 -18.72 4.02 0.78
CA LYS A 123 -18.86 3.40 2.11
C LYS A 123 -18.65 1.89 2.08
N GLU A 124 -19.18 1.26 1.05
CA GLU A 124 -19.09 -0.17 0.73
C GLU A 124 -17.68 -0.62 0.31
N LYS A 125 -16.74 0.31 0.06
CA LYS A 125 -15.33 0.02 -0.25
C LYS A 125 -14.37 0.41 0.87
N GLN A 126 -14.87 0.96 1.98
CA GLN A 126 -14.04 1.31 3.14
C GLN A 126 -13.62 0.01 3.87
N PRO A 127 -12.31 -0.22 4.10
CA PRO A 127 -11.80 -1.48 4.65
C PRO A 127 -11.98 -1.55 6.18
N VAL A 128 -13.20 -1.32 6.65
CA VAL A 128 -13.59 -1.48 8.06
C VAL A 128 -13.64 -2.97 8.40
N ALA A 129 -13.06 -3.35 9.53
CA ALA A 129 -12.96 -4.75 9.94
C ALA A 129 -14.33 -5.43 9.95
N GLY A 130 -14.41 -6.60 9.30
CA GLY A 130 -15.66 -7.36 9.14
C GLY A 130 -16.67 -6.79 8.15
N SER A 131 -16.38 -5.68 7.46
CA SER A 131 -17.30 -5.08 6.47
C SER A 131 -17.15 -5.68 5.06
N GLU A 132 -18.13 -5.41 4.19
CA GLU A 132 -18.02 -5.71 2.75
C GLU A 132 -16.83 -4.99 2.10
N GLY A 133 -16.46 -3.81 2.59
CA GLY A 133 -15.31 -3.05 2.07
C GLY A 133 -13.98 -3.67 2.45
N ALA A 134 -13.87 -4.30 3.64
CA ALA A 134 -12.70 -5.11 3.97
C ALA A 134 -12.60 -6.30 3.01
N GLN A 135 -13.70 -7.03 2.81
CA GLN A 135 -13.73 -8.13 1.83
C GLN A 135 -13.37 -7.65 0.43
N TYR A 136 -13.97 -6.56 -0.05
CA TYR A 136 -13.68 -5.95 -1.35
C TYR A 136 -12.18 -5.71 -1.53
N ARG A 137 -11.50 -5.15 -0.53
CA ARG A 137 -10.05 -4.95 -0.56
C ARG A 137 -9.30 -6.27 -0.74
N LYS A 138 -9.67 -7.33 -0.01
CA LYS A 138 -9.07 -8.67 -0.16
C LYS A 138 -9.22 -9.19 -1.60
N LYS A 139 -10.41 -9.05 -2.18
CA LYS A 139 -10.68 -9.44 -3.58
C LYS A 139 -9.82 -8.66 -4.57
N GLN A 140 -9.68 -7.35 -4.37
CA GLN A 140 -8.83 -6.51 -5.23
C GLN A 140 -7.37 -6.95 -5.16
N LEU A 141 -6.83 -7.21 -3.97
CA LEU A 141 -5.44 -7.67 -3.83
C LEU A 141 -5.23 -9.05 -4.48
N ALA A 142 -6.14 -9.99 -4.28
CA ALA A 142 -6.06 -11.32 -4.88
C ALA A 142 -6.07 -11.25 -6.41
N LYS A 143 -6.85 -10.33 -6.99
CA LYS A 143 -6.94 -10.12 -8.44
C LYS A 143 -5.74 -9.36 -9.00
N GLN A 144 -5.25 -8.33 -8.29
CA GLN A 144 -4.22 -7.42 -8.77
C GLN A 144 -2.80 -7.94 -8.53
N LEU A 145 -2.60 -8.81 -7.54
CA LEU A 145 -1.28 -9.35 -7.19
C LEU A 145 -1.25 -10.90 -7.22
N PRO A 146 -1.46 -11.54 -8.38
CA PRO A 146 -1.24 -12.97 -8.51
C PRO A 146 0.22 -13.32 -8.21
N ALA A 147 0.45 -14.33 -7.37
CA ALA A 147 1.82 -14.77 -7.03
C ALA A 147 2.62 -15.26 -8.26
N HIS A 148 1.93 -15.74 -9.29
CA HIS A 148 2.52 -16.29 -10.51
C HIS A 148 3.07 -15.19 -11.42
N ASP A 149 2.69 -13.93 -11.20
CA ASP A 149 3.21 -12.77 -11.95
C ASP A 149 4.53 -12.27 -11.35
N GLN A 150 4.92 -12.81 -10.19
CA GLN A 150 5.96 -12.26 -9.31
C GLN A 150 7.06 -13.27 -8.98
N ASP A 151 6.72 -14.55 -8.95
CA ASP A 151 7.60 -15.61 -8.46
C ASP A 151 7.57 -16.82 -9.41
N PRO A 152 8.64 -17.08 -10.18
CA PRO A 152 8.69 -18.20 -11.12
C PRO A 152 8.54 -19.56 -10.42
N SER A 153 8.84 -19.67 -9.12
CA SER A 153 8.63 -20.91 -8.36
C SER A 153 7.15 -21.26 -8.16
N LYS A 154 6.24 -20.31 -8.43
CA LYS A 154 4.78 -20.51 -8.41
C LYS A 154 4.23 -20.92 -9.76
N CYS A 155 5.03 -20.88 -10.82
CA CYS A 155 4.65 -21.28 -12.16
C CYS A 155 5.00 -22.75 -12.39
N HIS A 156 4.16 -23.46 -13.14
CA HIS A 156 4.45 -24.83 -13.54
C HIS A 156 5.16 -24.85 -14.90
N GLU A 157 6.08 -25.80 -15.08
CA GLU A 157 6.69 -26.14 -16.37
C GLU A 157 7.45 -25.00 -17.07
N LEU A 158 7.94 -23.99 -16.34
CA LEU A 158 8.86 -23.01 -16.91
C LEU A 158 10.21 -23.66 -17.22
N SER A 159 10.72 -23.44 -18.42
CA SER A 159 12.10 -23.77 -18.78
C SER A 159 13.09 -22.88 -18.00
N PRO A 160 14.37 -23.29 -17.83
CA PRO A 160 15.38 -22.46 -17.19
C PRO A 160 15.57 -21.08 -17.85
N SER A 161 15.37 -20.99 -19.17
CA SER A 161 15.39 -19.72 -19.91
C SER A 161 14.21 -18.82 -19.57
N GLU A 162 13.00 -19.37 -19.45
CA GLU A 162 11.80 -18.60 -19.11
C GLU A 162 11.84 -18.12 -17.66
N VAL A 163 12.33 -18.94 -16.72
CA VAL A 163 12.59 -18.52 -15.34
C VAL A 163 13.47 -17.25 -15.33
N LYS A 164 14.59 -17.28 -16.06
CA LYS A 164 15.51 -16.13 -16.16
C LYS A 164 14.85 -14.91 -16.80
N GLN A 165 14.03 -15.08 -17.83
CA GLN A 165 13.31 -13.99 -18.48
C GLN A 165 12.29 -13.35 -17.53
N MET A 166 11.55 -14.18 -16.78
CA MET A 166 10.59 -13.70 -15.78
C MET A 166 11.29 -12.94 -14.65
N GLU A 167 12.39 -13.45 -14.11
CA GLU A 167 13.20 -12.75 -13.09
C GLU A 167 13.68 -11.39 -13.59
N GLN A 168 14.16 -11.32 -14.84
CA GLN A 168 14.59 -10.07 -15.46
C GLN A 168 13.44 -9.09 -15.64
N PHE A 169 12.27 -9.57 -16.10
CA PHE A 169 11.06 -8.77 -16.21
C PHE A 169 10.63 -8.22 -14.85
N VAL A 170 10.58 -9.07 -13.82
CA VAL A 170 10.21 -8.69 -12.45
C VAL A 170 11.13 -7.61 -11.92
N LYS A 171 12.45 -7.80 -12.07
CA LYS A 171 13.45 -6.82 -11.68
C LYS A 171 13.26 -5.49 -12.42
N LYS A 172 13.02 -5.53 -13.74
CA LYS A 172 12.87 -4.33 -14.57
C LYS A 172 11.65 -3.52 -14.15
N TYR A 173 10.47 -4.12 -14.05
CA TYR A 173 9.26 -3.36 -13.70
C TYR A 173 9.33 -2.82 -12.27
N LYS A 174 9.94 -3.56 -11.32
CA LYS A 174 10.16 -3.07 -9.95
C LYS A 174 11.02 -1.80 -9.92
N ASN A 175 12.00 -1.71 -10.81
CA ASN A 175 12.91 -0.56 -10.89
C ASN A 175 12.30 0.62 -11.66
N GLU A 176 11.60 0.36 -12.75
CA GLU A 176 11.20 1.38 -13.72
C GLU A 176 9.74 1.82 -13.60
N ALA A 177 8.85 0.93 -13.13
CA ALA A 177 7.40 1.14 -13.19
C ALA A 177 6.69 1.08 -11.83
N LEU A 178 7.24 0.36 -10.85
CA LEU A 178 6.62 0.26 -9.53
C LEU A 178 6.64 1.61 -8.81
N GLY A 179 5.47 2.03 -8.35
CA GLY A 179 5.25 3.27 -7.62
C GLY A 179 4.39 3.06 -6.37
N VAL A 180 4.53 3.95 -5.40
CA VAL A 180 3.62 4.11 -4.26
C VAL A 180 3.10 5.54 -4.31
N GLY A 181 1.77 5.69 -4.31
CA GLY A 181 1.14 7.01 -4.32
C GLY A 181 1.17 7.67 -2.94
N ASP A 182 1.46 8.96 -2.91
CA ASP A 182 1.37 9.80 -1.72
C ASP A 182 -0.03 10.43 -1.61
N VAL A 183 -0.64 10.37 -0.43
CA VAL A 183 -1.86 11.13 -0.15
C VAL A 183 -1.49 12.55 0.25
N LYS A 184 -2.08 13.53 -0.42
CA LYS A 184 -1.84 14.97 -0.22
C LYS A 184 -3.15 15.74 -0.24
N LEU A 185 -3.19 16.84 0.50
CA LEU A 185 -4.27 17.82 0.35
C LEU A 185 -4.09 18.60 -0.96
N PRO A 186 -5.18 19.03 -1.62
CA PRO A 186 -5.08 19.76 -2.89
C PRO A 186 -4.08 20.93 -2.87
N GLY A 187 -4.10 21.75 -1.82
CA GLY A 187 -3.17 22.89 -1.68
C GLY A 187 -1.69 22.52 -1.55
N GLU A 188 -1.35 21.30 -1.11
CA GLU A 188 0.05 20.86 -1.02
C GLU A 188 0.62 20.47 -2.40
N VAL A 189 -0.25 20.00 -3.31
CA VAL A 189 0.15 19.58 -4.67
C VAL A 189 0.50 20.80 -5.52
N GLU A 190 -0.29 21.87 -5.39
CA GLU A 190 -0.10 23.13 -6.12
C GLU A 190 1.23 23.82 -5.75
N VAL A 191 1.56 23.85 -4.45
CA VAL A 191 2.82 24.43 -3.96
C VAL A 191 4.04 23.69 -4.51
N ARG A 192 3.98 22.35 -4.58
CA ARG A 192 5.09 21.56 -5.13
C ARG A 192 5.25 21.77 -6.64
N ALA A 193 4.14 21.80 -7.39
CA ALA A 193 4.18 22.10 -8.82
C ALA A 193 4.76 23.50 -9.09
N ALA A 194 4.41 24.50 -8.27
CA ALA A 194 4.99 25.83 -8.35
C ALA A 194 6.50 25.82 -8.05
N TYR A 195 6.95 25.09 -7.02
CA TYR A 195 8.37 24.99 -6.67
C TYR A 195 9.20 24.28 -7.75
N GLU A 196 8.70 23.16 -8.28
CA GLU A 196 9.35 22.40 -9.36
C GLU A 196 9.38 23.19 -10.68
N ASN A 197 8.37 24.01 -10.96
CA ASN A 197 8.40 24.95 -12.09
C ASN A 197 9.43 26.07 -11.86
N ASN A 198 9.53 26.63 -10.66
CA ASN A 198 10.54 27.67 -10.37
C ASN A 198 11.99 27.15 -10.51
N LEU A 199 12.26 25.90 -10.12
CA LEU A 199 13.57 25.27 -10.33
C LEU A 199 13.91 25.03 -11.81
N LYS A 200 12.91 24.79 -12.66
CA LYS A 200 13.11 24.59 -14.11
C LYS A 200 13.33 25.89 -14.89
N TYR A 201 12.87 27.03 -14.36
CA TYR A 201 12.99 28.34 -15.02
C TYR A 201 14.00 29.30 -14.36
N GLY A 202 14.60 28.93 -13.22
CA GLY A 202 15.48 29.80 -12.42
C GLY A 202 16.96 29.86 -12.81
N ASP A 203 17.45 29.08 -13.78
CA ASP A 203 18.90 28.99 -14.10
C ASP A 203 19.30 29.71 -15.40
N ARG A 204 18.72 30.89 -15.66
CA ARG A 204 19.18 31.82 -16.71
C ARG A 204 19.20 33.25 -16.20
N GLY A 205 20.25 33.57 -15.46
CA GLY A 205 20.50 34.93 -14.96
C GLY A 205 21.95 35.14 -14.54
N THR A 206 22.91 34.89 -15.42
CA THR A 206 24.28 35.41 -15.24
C THR A 206 24.24 36.93 -15.43
N SER A 207 24.30 37.69 -14.33
CA SER A 207 24.65 39.10 -14.37
C SER A 207 26.12 39.25 -13.99
N SER A 208 26.91 39.65 -14.97
CA SER A 208 28.33 40.01 -14.87
C SER A 208 28.56 41.03 -13.76
N ALA A 209 29.46 40.70 -12.82
CA ALA A 209 30.00 41.65 -11.85
C ALA A 209 31.09 42.49 -12.53
N VAL A 210 30.79 43.76 -12.81
CA VAL A 210 31.80 44.80 -13.05
C VAL A 210 32.07 45.46 -11.72
N GLY A 211 33.31 45.37 -11.24
CA GLY A 211 33.73 45.91 -9.95
C GLY A 211 33.91 47.43 -9.94
N THR A 212 33.80 48.04 -8.76
CA THR A 212 34.54 49.26 -8.43
C THR A 212 34.75 49.34 -6.91
N MET A 213 35.93 49.84 -6.56
CA MET A 213 36.64 49.76 -5.28
C MET A 213 36.02 50.53 -4.10
N GLU A 214 36.32 50.04 -2.90
CA GLU A 214 36.15 50.74 -1.62
C GLU A 214 36.95 52.05 -1.57
N LYS A 215 36.37 53.07 -0.94
CA LYS A 215 37.13 54.14 -0.29
C LYS A 215 36.50 54.49 1.05
N LYS A 216 37.22 54.16 2.13
CA LYS A 216 36.97 54.60 3.51
C LYS A 216 36.98 56.13 3.60
N SER A 217 36.09 56.69 4.42
CA SER A 217 36.44 57.83 5.27
C SER A 217 35.58 57.86 6.53
N GLN A 218 36.20 58.39 7.58
CA GLN A 218 35.84 58.34 9.00
C GLN A 218 34.71 59.29 9.41
N ASP A 219 34.16 58.95 10.58
CA ASP A 219 33.83 59.81 11.72
C ASP A 219 32.45 60.48 11.88
N GLN A 220 31.96 60.24 13.10
CA GLN A 220 31.27 61.12 14.04
C GLN A 220 29.73 61.11 14.18
N LYS A 221 29.36 60.66 15.39
CA LYS A 221 28.23 61.05 16.26
C LYS A 221 27.31 62.18 15.77
N ALA A 222 26.01 61.93 15.86
CA ALA A 222 25.09 62.84 16.55
C ALA A 222 23.86 62.08 17.08
N SER A 223 23.46 62.45 18.28
CA SER A 223 22.24 62.05 18.99
C SER A 223 21.14 63.09 18.74
N GLN A 224 19.92 62.78 19.22
CA GLN A 224 18.69 63.59 19.27
C GLN A 224 17.87 63.61 17.97
N TYR A 225 16.54 63.39 17.99
CA TYR A 225 15.54 63.52 19.06
C TYR A 225 14.70 62.25 19.25
#